data_AF-A0AAU9PA05-F1
#
_entry.id   AF-A0AAU9PA05-F1
#
_cell.length_a   1.000
_cell.length_b   1.000
_cell.length_c   1.000
_cell.angle_alpha   90.00
_cell.angle_beta   90.00
_cell.angle_gamma   90.00
#
_symmetry.space_group_name_H-M   'P 1'
#
loop_
_entity.id
_entity.type
_entity.pdbx_description
1 polymer ?
#
loop_
_entity_poly.entity_id
_entity_poly.type
_entity_poly.pdbx_seq_one_letter_code
_entity_poly.pdbx_strand_id
1 'polypeptide(L)'
;MKSVVEYFQEMYGFTIRLTHLPCLQVGNQKKANYLPMEACKIVEGRRYTKRLNEKQITALLKVTCQRPKDRENDILQDDVGRHLSQSEKQINLWNRKDDEQNDENGHFYQNHLDEN
;
A
#
# COMPACT_ATOMS: atom_id res chain seq x y z
N MET A 1 -30.99 2.77 29.23
CA MET A 1 -29.58 2.67 28.76
C MET A 1 -29.43 1.29 28.18
N LYS A 2 -29.05 1.14 26.90
CA LYS A 2 -28.85 -0.17 26.27
C LYS A 2 -27.37 -0.54 26.32
N SER A 3 -27.07 -1.79 26.60
CA SER A 3 -25.72 -2.33 26.48
C SER A 3 -25.30 -2.43 25.01
N VAL A 4 -23.99 -2.51 24.76
CA VAL A 4 -23.47 -2.76 23.41
C VAL A 4 -24.00 -4.09 22.87
N VAL A 5 -24.17 -5.11 23.73
CA VAL A 5 -24.70 -6.42 23.35
C VAL A 5 -26.13 -6.33 22.86
N GLU A 6 -27.01 -5.69 23.63
CA GLU A 6 -28.42 -5.50 23.24
C GLU A 6 -28.52 -4.68 21.96
N TYR A 7 -27.75 -3.60 21.83
CA TYR A 7 -27.75 -2.76 20.63
C TYR A 7 -27.35 -3.55 19.37
N PHE A 8 -26.29 -4.36 19.45
CA PHE A 8 -25.85 -5.15 18.29
C PHE A 8 -26.82 -6.27 17.92
N GLN A 9 -27.44 -6.89 18.92
CA GLN A 9 -28.46 -7.91 18.71
C GLN A 9 -29.71 -7.32 18.03
N GLU A 10 -30.21 -6.19 18.54
CA GLU A 10 -31.45 -5.58 18.03
C GLU A 10 -31.26 -4.88 16.68
N MET A 11 -30.16 -4.15 16.49
CA MET A 11 -29.96 -3.32 15.29
C MET A 11 -29.35 -4.09 14.13
N TYR A 12 -28.49 -5.08 14.41
CA TYR A 12 -27.75 -5.82 13.38
C TYR A 12 -28.04 -7.31 13.38
N GLY A 13 -28.87 -7.83 14.30
CA GLY A 13 -29.07 -9.27 14.45
C GLY A 13 -27.80 -10.02 14.87
N PHE A 14 -26.81 -9.31 15.43
CA PHE A 14 -25.48 -9.85 15.70
C PHE A 14 -25.34 -10.27 17.17
N THR A 15 -25.25 -11.57 17.41
CA THR A 15 -25.05 -12.13 18.75
C THR A 15 -23.57 -12.20 19.10
N ILE A 16 -23.12 -11.31 19.98
CA ILE A 16 -21.77 -11.30 20.55
C ILE A 16 -21.61 -12.49 21.49
N ARG A 17 -20.64 -13.36 21.24
CA ARG A 17 -20.43 -14.59 22.03
C ARG A 17 -19.47 -14.40 23.20
N LEU A 18 -18.43 -13.59 22.99
CA LEU A 18 -17.33 -13.33 23.91
C LEU A 18 -17.61 -12.03 24.69
N THR A 19 -18.74 -11.98 25.38
CA THR A 19 -19.21 -10.79 26.12
C THR A 19 -18.29 -10.32 27.26
N HIS A 20 -17.39 -11.18 27.72
CA HIS A 20 -16.37 -10.86 28.72
C HIS A 20 -15.20 -10.04 28.16
N LEU A 21 -15.08 -9.94 26.83
CA LEU A 21 -14.03 -9.17 26.18
C LEU A 21 -14.38 -7.67 26.13
N PRO A 22 -13.39 -6.77 26.27
CA PRO A 22 -13.63 -5.34 26.20
C PRO A 22 -14.04 -4.90 24.79
N CYS A 23 -14.82 -3.82 24.71
CA CYS A 23 -15.09 -3.14 23.46
C CYS A 23 -13.91 -2.23 23.07
N LEU A 24 -13.71 -2.06 21.76
CA LEU A 24 -12.80 -1.06 21.20
C LEU A 24 -13.51 0.30 21.22
N GLN A 25 -12.90 1.27 21.91
CA GLN A 25 -13.33 2.66 21.81
C GLN A 25 -12.71 3.29 20.56
N VAL A 26 -13.55 3.76 19.64
CA VAL A 26 -13.12 4.42 18.41
C VAL A 26 -13.75 5.81 18.31
N GLY A 27 -13.15 6.66 17.48
CA GLY A 27 -13.57 8.07 17.34
C GLY A 27 -12.89 8.99 18.35
N ASN A 28 -13.46 10.18 18.54
CA ASN A 28 -12.92 11.19 19.45
C ASN A 28 -13.57 11.07 20.84
N GLN A 29 -12.95 11.60 21.89
CA GLN A 29 -13.45 11.54 23.26
C GLN A 29 -14.88 12.08 23.41
N LYS A 30 -15.26 13.11 22.64
CA LYS A 30 -16.60 13.71 22.64
C LYS A 30 -17.66 12.87 21.91
N LYS A 31 -17.25 11.97 21.00
CA LYS A 31 -18.12 11.09 20.20
C LYS A 31 -17.49 9.70 20.15
N ALA A 32 -17.39 9.09 21.32
CA ALA A 32 -16.85 7.75 21.47
C ALA A 32 -17.88 6.73 20.95
N ASN A 33 -17.44 5.86 20.05
CA ASN A 33 -18.18 4.68 19.62
C ASN A 33 -17.52 3.44 20.21
N TYR A 34 -18.33 2.47 20.63
CA TYR A 34 -17.85 1.22 21.20
C TYR A 34 -18.14 0.08 20.24
N LEU A 35 -17.10 -0.63 19.82
CA LEU A 35 -17.20 -1.75 18.90
C LEU A 35 -16.81 -3.06 19.60
N PRO A 36 -17.65 -4.11 19.55
CA PRO A 36 -17.24 -5.45 19.96
C PRO A 36 -16.05 -5.92 19.15
N MET A 37 -15.07 -6.58 19.79
CA MET A 37 -13.90 -7.10 19.07
C MET A 37 -14.29 -8.10 17.96
N GLU A 38 -15.35 -8.88 18.18
CA GLU A 38 -15.88 -9.84 17.19
C GLU A 38 -16.41 -9.17 15.91
N ALA A 39 -16.83 -7.90 15.99
CA ALA A 39 -17.32 -7.14 14.86
C ALA A 39 -16.21 -6.41 14.10
N CYS A 40 -14.95 -6.54 14.52
CA CYS A 40 -13.82 -5.77 14.01
C CYS A 40 -12.82 -6.63 13.24
N LYS A 41 -12.25 -6.06 12.17
CA LYS A 41 -11.10 -6.62 11.45
C LYS A 41 -9.99 -5.57 11.33
N ILE A 42 -8.74 -6.03 11.36
CA ILE A 42 -7.59 -5.16 11.08
C ILE A 42 -7.60 -4.85 9.58
N VAL A 43 -7.56 -3.57 9.24
CA VAL A 43 -7.52 -3.12 7.84
C VAL A 43 -6.13 -3.40 7.26
N GLU A 44 -6.10 -3.95 6.05
CA GLU A 44 -4.88 -4.25 5.30
C GLU A 44 -4.10 -2.97 4.90
N GLY A 45 -2.83 -3.14 4.52
CA GLY A 45 -1.97 -2.03 4.08
C GLY A 45 -1.52 -1.06 5.18
N ARG A 46 -1.90 -1.30 6.44
CA ARG A 46 -1.41 -0.48 7.57
C ARG A 46 -0.01 -0.89 7.99
N ARG A 47 0.94 0.05 7.90
CA ARG A 47 2.31 -0.13 8.40
C ARG A 47 2.33 -0.22 9.92
N TYR A 48 2.97 -1.26 10.45
CA TYR A 48 3.30 -1.36 11.88
C TYR A 48 4.52 -0.46 12.20
N THR A 49 4.38 0.45 13.16
CA THR A 49 5.40 1.48 13.47
C THR A 49 6.18 1.23 14.76
N LYS A 50 5.71 0.33 15.62
CA LYS A 50 6.38 0.02 16.89
C LYS A 50 7.54 -0.93 16.67
N ARG A 51 8.44 -1.01 17.65
CA ARG A 51 9.55 -1.98 17.65
C ARG A 51 8.98 -3.41 17.67
N LEU A 52 9.54 -4.27 16.82
CA LEU A 52 9.26 -5.69 16.78
C LEU A 52 10.02 -6.42 17.89
N ASN A 53 9.45 -7.53 18.39
CA ASN A 53 10.18 -8.41 19.31
C ASN A 53 11.21 -9.26 18.56
N GLU A 54 12.14 -9.88 19.29
CA GLU A 54 13.24 -10.66 18.70
C GLU A 54 12.75 -11.75 17.75
N LYS A 55 11.72 -12.50 18.14
CA LYS A 55 11.14 -13.56 17.29
C LYS A 55 10.58 -13.00 15.98
N GLN A 56 9.88 -11.86 16.03
CA GLN A 56 9.35 -11.17 14.86
C GLN A 56 10.47 -10.62 13.97
N ILE A 57 11.53 -10.06 14.55
CA ILE A 57 12.71 -9.59 13.81
C ILE A 57 13.39 -10.76 13.10
N THR A 58 13.64 -11.87 13.80
CA THR A 58 14.24 -13.07 13.20
C THR A 58 13.38 -13.62 12.07
N ALA A 59 12.06 -13.66 12.25
CA ALA A 59 11.14 -14.09 11.19
C ALA A 59 11.19 -13.15 9.98
N LEU A 60 11.22 -11.83 10.21
CA LEU A 60 11.36 -10.83 9.15
C LEU A 60 12.69 -11.02 8.39
N LEU A 61 13.81 -11.13 9.10
CA LEU A 61 15.13 -11.32 8.50
C LEU A 61 15.20 -12.59 7.63
N LYS A 62 14.59 -13.69 8.07
CA LYS A 62 14.52 -14.93 7.28
C LYS A 62 13.82 -14.74 5.94
N VAL A 63 12.85 -13.83 5.85
CA VAL A 63 12.08 -13.56 4.64
C VAL A 63 12.72 -12.46 3.80
N THR A 64 13.32 -11.44 4.42
CA THR A 64 13.85 -10.27 3.70
C THR A 64 15.31 -10.39 3.28
N CYS A 65 16.10 -11.22 3.97
CA CYS A 65 17.52 -11.38 3.65
C CYS A 65 17.69 -12.37 2.49
N GLN A 66 17.74 -11.82 1.27
CA GLN A 66 18.00 -12.57 0.04
C GLN A 66 19.46 -12.42 -0.40
N ARG A 67 20.02 -13.42 -1.09
CA ARG A 67 21.35 -13.30 -1.70
C ARG A 67 21.28 -12.31 -2.86
N PRO A 68 22.38 -11.59 -3.18
CA PRO A 68 22.37 -10.58 -4.26
C PRO A 68 21.84 -11.11 -5.59
N LYS A 69 22.26 -12.32 -5.99
CA LYS A 69 21.81 -12.96 -7.23
C LYS A 69 20.31 -13.27 -7.23
N ASP A 70 19.76 -13.72 -6.12
CA ASP A 70 18.34 -14.03 -6.00
C ASP A 70 17.51 -12.74 -6.08
N ARG A 71 17.97 -11.69 -5.39
CA ARG A 71 17.36 -10.36 -5.44
C ARG A 71 17.41 -9.75 -6.84
N GLU A 72 18.50 -9.92 -7.58
CA GLU A 72 18.61 -9.48 -8.98
C GLU A 72 17.59 -10.19 -9.86
N ASN A 73 17.50 -11.52 -9.76
CA ASN A 73 16.51 -12.30 -10.49
C ASN A 73 15.07 -11.88 -10.16
N ASP A 74 14.76 -11.70 -8.87
CA ASP A 74 13.44 -11.24 -8.41
C ASP A 74 13.11 -9.87 -9.02
N ILE A 75 14.02 -8.90 -8.98
CA ILE A 75 13.81 -7.57 -9.57
C ILE A 75 13.57 -7.64 -11.09
N LEU A 76 14.30 -8.52 -11.79
CA LEU A 76 14.18 -8.69 -13.24
C LEU A 76 12.91 -9.45 -13.65
N GLN A 77 12.44 -10.39 -12.83
CA GLN A 77 11.21 -11.18 -13.08
C GLN A 77 9.94 -10.51 -12.57
N ASP A 78 10.02 -9.74 -11.49
CA ASP A 78 8.90 -9.02 -10.91
C ASP A 78 8.48 -7.81 -11.76
N ASP A 79 7.38 -7.19 -11.37
CA ASP A 79 6.64 -6.13 -12.05
C ASP A 79 7.46 -4.95 -12.60
N VAL A 80 8.75 -4.77 -12.24
CA VAL A 80 9.62 -3.75 -12.83
C VAL A 80 9.80 -3.98 -14.33
N GLY A 81 10.08 -5.22 -14.76
CA GLY A 81 10.17 -5.55 -16.19
C GLY A 81 8.85 -5.33 -16.94
N ARG A 82 7.72 -5.54 -16.26
CA ARG A 82 6.37 -5.33 -16.82
C ARG A 82 5.96 -3.85 -16.84
N HIS A 83 6.24 -3.09 -15.79
CA HIS A 83 5.94 -1.66 -15.70
C HIS A 83 6.78 -0.83 -16.66
N LEU A 84 8.06 -1.17 -16.85
CA LEU A 84 8.93 -0.49 -17.83
C LEU A 84 8.30 -0.51 -19.23
N SER A 85 7.76 -1.65 -19.67
CA SER A 85 7.09 -1.76 -20.98
C SER A 85 5.80 -0.90 -21.11
N GLN A 86 5.11 -0.63 -20.01
CA GLN A 86 3.92 0.22 -20.00
C GLN A 86 4.30 1.70 -19.90
N SER A 87 5.31 2.04 -19.10
CA SER A 87 5.83 3.41 -18.98
C SER A 87 6.54 3.86 -20.26
N GLU A 88 7.25 2.99 -20.97
CA GLU A 88 7.88 3.31 -22.26
C GLU A 88 6.88 3.86 -23.28
N LYS A 89 5.67 3.28 -23.35
CA LYS A 89 4.61 3.80 -24.24
C LYS A 89 4.13 5.19 -23.84
N GLN A 90 4.01 5.46 -22.54
CA GLN A 90 3.61 6.77 -22.03
C GLN A 90 4.73 7.81 -22.17
N ILE A 91 5.98 7.43 -21.92
CA ILE A 91 7.17 8.26 -22.13
C ILE A 91 7.31 8.62 -23.60
N ASN A 92 7.18 7.64 -24.51
CA ASN A 92 7.24 7.88 -25.95
C ASN A 92 6.06 8.75 -26.44
N LEU A 93 4.87 8.60 -25.87
CA LEU A 93 3.72 9.46 -26.15
C LEU A 93 3.94 10.89 -25.63
N TRP A 94 4.60 11.05 -24.49
CA TRP A 94 4.94 12.36 -23.92
C TRP A 94 5.98 13.07 -24.77
N ASN A 95 7.07 12.38 -25.14
CA ASN A 95 8.10 12.90 -26.04
C ASN A 95 7.53 13.30 -27.42
N ARG A 96 6.61 12.50 -27.98
CA ARG A 96 5.98 12.80 -29.28
C ARG A 96 5.07 14.03 -29.23
N LYS A 97 4.47 14.33 -28.08
CA LYS A 97 3.66 15.54 -27.88
C LYS A 97 4.53 16.79 -27.69
N ASP A 98 5.73 16.63 -27.14
CA ASP A 98 6.71 17.73 -27.07
C ASP A 98 7.24 18.06 -28.48
N ASP A 99 7.40 17.08 -29.37
CA ASP A 99 7.77 17.32 -30.77
C ASP A 99 6.65 18.08 -31.55
N GLU A 100 5.38 17.71 -31.35
CA GLU A 100 4.18 18.38 -31.94
C GLU A 100 3.86 19.76 -31.33
N GLN A 101 4.60 20.19 -30.31
CA GLN A 101 4.49 21.54 -29.74
C GLN A 101 5.66 22.44 -30.18
N ASN A 102 6.74 21.85 -30.72
CA ASN A 102 7.98 22.52 -31.12
C ASN A 102 8.05 22.88 -32.62
N ASP A 103 7.05 22.48 -33.39
CA ASP A 103 6.89 22.69 -34.83
C ASP A 103 6.18 24.02 -35.20
N GLU A 104 5.82 24.85 -34.22
CA GLU A 104 5.24 26.18 -34.49
C GLU A 104 6.26 27.34 -34.46
N ASN A 105 7.49 27.15 -33.96
CA ASN A 105 8.52 28.21 -33.89
C ASN A 105 9.96 27.78 -34.27
N GLY A 106 10.15 26.61 -34.88
CA GLY A 106 11.29 26.34 -35.77
C GLY A 106 12.70 26.64 -35.23
N HIS A 107 13.07 26.11 -34.05
CA HIS A 107 14.47 26.05 -33.64
C HIS A 107 14.86 24.64 -33.18
N PHE A 108 15.66 23.97 -34.02
CA PHE A 108 16.20 22.63 -33.80
C PHE A 108 17.53 22.74 -33.03
N TYR A 109 17.62 22.16 -31.83
CA TYR A 109 18.91 21.89 -31.21
C TYR A 109 19.38 20.49 -31.64
N GLN A 110 20.28 20.47 -32.62
CA GLN A 110 21.00 19.27 -33.04
C GLN A 110 22.00 18.89 -31.93
N ASN A 111 21.68 17.90 -31.12
CA ASN A 111 22.71 17.26 -30.30
C ASN A 111 23.55 16.37 -31.22
N HIS A 112 24.66 16.94 -31.69
CA HIS A 112 25.77 16.20 -32.28
C HIS A 112 26.19 15.08 -31.31
N LEU A 113 25.86 13.84 -31.65
CA LEU A 113 26.66 12.69 -31.28
C LEU A 113 27.89 12.72 -32.19
N ASP A 114 28.89 13.51 -31.81
CA ASP A 114 30.22 13.32 -32.35
C ASP A 114 30.85 12.16 -31.56
N GLU A 115 30.94 11.01 -32.23
CA GLU A 115 31.82 9.91 -31.86
C GLU A 115 33.25 10.43 -31.66
N ASN A 116 33.82 10.17 -30.48
CA ASN A 116 35.23 9.81 -30.26
C ASN A 116 35.41 9.20 -28.87
#